data_AF-A0AAV5P593-F1
#
_entry.id   AF-A0AAV5P593-F1
#
_cell.length_a   1.000
_cell.length_b   1.000
_cell.length_c   1.000
_cell.angle_alpha   90.00
_cell.angle_beta   90.00
_cell.angle_gamma   90.00
#
_symmetry.space_group_name_H-M   'P 1'
#
loop_
_entity.id
_entity.type
_entity.pdbx_description
1 polymer ?
#
loop_
_entity_poly.entity_id
_entity_poly.type
_entity_poly.pdbx_seq_one_letter_code
_entity_poly.pdbx_strand_id
1 'polypeptide(L)' 'MRPWTPKTDMVRRLYVAGREATSPAEALRMSPQELAEEFDRWLEGVRAAREQ' A
#
# COMPACT_ATOMS: atom_id res chain seq x y z
N MET A 1 27.09 -14.67 -5.92
CA MET A 1 25.68 -14.35 -5.62
C MET A 1 25.33 -13.07 -6.36
N ARG A 2 24.21 -13.00 -7.09
CA ARG A 2 23.78 -11.72 -7.70
C ARG A 2 23.11 -10.85 -6.63
N PRO A 3 23.40 -9.54 -6.58
CA PRO A 3 22.69 -8.64 -5.68
C PRO A 3 21.21 -8.59 -6.07
N TRP A 4 20.33 -8.77 -5.09
CA TRP A 4 18.89 -8.61 -5.29
C TRP A 4 18.59 -7.12 -5.50
N THR A 5 18.09 -6.78 -6.68
CA THR A 5 17.57 -5.45 -6.99
C THR A 5 16.06 -5.50 -6.83
N PRO A 6 15.44 -4.78 -5.89
CA PRO A 6 13.99 -4.70 -5.81
C PRO A 6 13.48 -4.08 -7.10
N LYS A 7 12.81 -4.88 -7.93
CA LYS A 7 11.90 -4.34 -8.93
C LYS A 7 10.68 -3.89 -8.15
N THR A 8 10.55 -2.59 -7.95
CA THR A 8 9.29 -2.00 -7.52
C THR A 8 8.31 -2.11 -8.69
N ASP A 9 7.91 -3.34 -9.02
CA ASP A 9 6.76 -3.59 -9.86
C ASP A 9 5.56 -3.15 -9.01
N MET A 10 5.21 -1.86 -9.10
CA MET A 10 3.90 -1.40 -8.65
C MET A 10 2.88 -2.34 -9.25
N VAL A 11 2.02 -2.93 -8.41
CA VAL A 11 0.98 -3.85 -8.82
C VAL A 11 0.18 -3.19 -9.94
N ARG A 12 0.40 -3.62 -11.19
CA ARG A 12 -0.15 -2.94 -12.38
C ARG A 12 -1.67 -3.14 -12.50
N ARG A 13 -2.21 -4.21 -11.92
CA ARG A 13 -3.64 -4.56 -11.90
C ARG A 13 -3.99 -5.31 -10.63
N LEU A 14 -4.95 -4.80 -9.86
CA LEU A 14 -5.47 -5.44 -8.66
C LEU A 14 -6.90 -5.88 -8.95
N TYR A 15 -7.26 -7.12 -8.62
CA TYR A 15 -8.65 -7.61 -8.75
C TYR A 15 -9.21 -7.91 -7.38
N VAL A 16 -10.34 -7.29 -7.03
CA VAL A 16 -11.06 -7.51 -5.76
C VAL A 16 -12.48 -7.97 -6.07
N ALA A 17 -12.88 -9.10 -5.48
CA ALA A 17 -14.21 -9.69 -5.68
C ALA A 17 -14.61 -9.84 -7.17
N GLY A 18 -13.65 -10.21 -8.03
CA GLY A 18 -13.88 -10.40 -9.46
C GLY A 18 -13.98 -9.11 -10.29
N ARG A 19 -13.71 -7.94 -9.70
CA ARG A 19 -13.65 -6.65 -10.42
C ARG A 19 -12.23 -6.10 -10.41
N GLU A 20 -11.81 -5.50 -11.52
CA GLU A 20 -10.55 -4.78 -11.60
C GLU A 20 -10.67 -3.50 -10.76
N ALA A 21 -9.81 -3.38 -9.74
CA ALA A 21 -9.62 -2.17 -8.98
C ALA A 21 -8.49 -1.36 -9.63
N THR A 22 -8.80 -0.11 -9.93
CA THR A 22 -7.89 0.82 -10.59
C THR A 22 -7.04 1.61 -9.59
N SER A 23 -7.40 1.55 -8.30
CA SER A 23 -6.66 2.17 -7.20
C SER A 23 -6.75 1.34 -5.90
N PRO A 24 -5.80 1.51 -4.96
CA PRO A 24 -5.90 0.88 -3.64
C PRO A 24 -7.15 1.33 -2.86
N ALA A 25 -7.58 2.59 -2.99
CA ALA A 25 -8.78 3.10 -2.34
C ALA A 25 -10.04 2.36 -2.83
N GLU A 26 -10.15 2.15 -4.14
CA GLU A 26 -11.23 1.37 -4.75
C GLU A 26 -11.22 -0.09 -4.26
N ALA A 27 -10.04 -0.71 -4.20
CA ALA A 27 -9.86 -2.08 -3.72
C ALA A 27 -10.30 -2.25 -2.25
N LEU A 28 -9.97 -1.27 -1.41
CA LEU A 28 -10.28 -1.26 0.01
C LEU A 28 -11.67 -0.71 0.32
N ARG A 29 -12.40 -0.21 -0.69
CA ARG A 29 -13.71 0.45 -0.53
C ARG A 29 -13.66 1.63 0.44
N MET A 30 -12.57 2.39 0.37
CA MET A 30 -12.32 3.59 1.18
C MET A 30 -12.30 4.82 0.27
N SER A 31 -12.58 5.99 0.83
CA SER A 31 -12.24 7.24 0.15
C SER A 31 -10.71 7.39 0.06
N PRO A 32 -10.19 8.12 -0.95
CA PRO A 32 -8.76 8.41 -1.04
C PRO A 32 -8.22 9.12 0.22
N GLN A 33 -9.04 9.92 0.89
CA GLN A 33 -8.68 10.63 2.11
C GLN A 33 -8.52 9.67 3.29
N GLU A 34 -9.51 8.80 3.53
CA GLU A 34 -9.42 7.77 4.58
C GLU A 34 -8.18 6.87 4.38
N LEU A 35 -7.91 6.49 3.13
CA LEU A 35 -6.72 5.70 2.82
C LEU A 35 -5.42 6.44 3.17
N ALA A 36 -5.34 7.74 2.87
CA ALA A 36 -4.16 8.55 3.19
C ALA A 36 -3.95 8.65 4.71
N GLU A 37 -5.02 8.89 5.46
CA GLU A 37 -4.95 8.95 6.93
C GLU A 37 -4.51 7.63 7.56
N GLU A 38 -5.05 6.48 7.10
CA GLU A 38 -4.61 5.17 7.60
C GLU A 38 -3.15 4.88 7.24
N PHE A 39 -2.70 5.29 6.05
CA PHE A 39 -1.31 5.14 5.63
C PHE A 39 -0.37 5.99 6.50
N ASP A 40 -0.74 7.23 6.81
CA ASP A 40 0.04 8.12 7.67
C ASP A 40 0.15 7.56 9.09
N ARG A 41 -0.95 7.07 9.68
CA ARG A 41 -0.93 6.41 11.01
C ARG A 41 -0.03 5.18 11.04
N TRP A 42 -0.08 4.36 9.99
CA TRP A 42 0.81 3.20 9.87
C TRP A 42 2.29 3.63 9.79
N LEU A 43 2.60 4.65 8.98
CA LEU A 43 3.96 5.18 8.85
C LEU A 43 4.50 5.72 10.18
N GLU A 44 3.66 6.42 10.95
CA GLU A 44 4.01 6.89 12.30
C GLU A 44 4.35 5.72 13.23
N GLY A 45 3.53 4.66 13.22
CA GLY A 45 3.80 3.44 14.00
C GLY A 45 5.12 2.76 13.63
N VAL A 46 5.43 2.67 12.33
CA VAL A 46 6.70 2.10 11.86
C VAL A 46 7.89 2.94 12.32
N ARG A 47 7.77 4.28 12.29
CA ARG A 47 8.82 5.18 12.78
C ARG A 47 9.04 5.02 14.28
N ALA A 48 7.96 5.00 15.06
CA ALA A 48 8.02 4.82 16.51
C ALA A 48 8.60 3.45 16.92
N ALA A 49 8.37 2.40 16.13
CA ALA A 49 8.94 1.08 16.37
C ALA A 49 10.44 0.98 16.04
N ARG A 50 10.97 1.90 15.22
CA ARG A 50 12.39 1.94 14.84
C ARG A 50 13.27 2.66 15.87
N GLU A 51 12.68 3.50 16.71
CA GLU A 51 13.37 4.22 17.78
C GLU A 51 13.46 3.42 19.09
N GLN A 52 12.93 2.19 19.10
CA GLN A 52 12.99 1.20 20.18
C GLN A 52 14.04 0.12 19.87
#